data_AF-A0A4Q0YIJ5-F1
#
_entry.id   AF-A0A4Q0YIJ5-F1
#
_cell.length_a   1.000
_cell.length_b   1.000
_cell.length_c   1.000
_cell.angle_alpha   90.00
_cell.angle_beta   90.00
_cell.angle_gamma   90.00
#
_symmetry.space_group_name_H-M   'P 1'
#
loop_
_entity.id
_entity.type
_entity.pdbx_description
1 polymer ?
#
loop_
_entity_poly.entity_id
_entity_poly.type
_entity_poly.pdbx_seq_one_letter_code
_entity_poly.pdbx_strand_id
1 'polypeptide(L)'
;MKKLLNLSLATVAAFSLTACVSSSTPSIESAVKEDLKTVCSVEKSGIENVIATAKQYNEVAKAKHLEFRRLDVNNSDLIISVEEAIKTGAKEVNPNDFKGKPSKTKLATDYAAERACRFAISALIQADEGKKTWRLSVPGDGFKY
;
A
#
# COMPACT_ATOMS: atom_id res chain seq x y z
N MET A 1 -11.82 -6.34 -49.99
CA MET A 1 -12.12 -6.33 -48.54
C MET A 1 -10.79 -6.32 -47.79
N LYS A 2 -10.50 -5.22 -47.09
CA LYS A 2 -9.24 -4.98 -46.38
C LYS A 2 -9.31 -5.65 -45.00
N LYS A 3 -8.39 -6.56 -44.69
CA LYS A 3 -8.04 -6.91 -43.30
C LYS A 3 -6.54 -7.18 -43.23
N LEU A 4 -5.78 -6.09 -43.16
CA LEU A 4 -4.38 -6.14 -42.71
C LEU A 4 -4.42 -6.13 -41.18
N LEU A 5 -3.96 -7.24 -40.61
CA LEU A 5 -3.72 -7.41 -39.18
C LEU A 5 -2.56 -6.47 -38.78
N ASN A 6 -2.89 -5.33 -38.17
CA ASN A 6 -1.90 -4.52 -37.47
C ASN A 6 -1.59 -5.17 -36.12
N LEU A 7 -0.62 -6.07 -36.12
CA LEU A 7 0.06 -6.53 -34.90
C LEU A 7 0.99 -5.39 -34.45
N SER A 8 0.49 -4.44 -33.66
CA SER A 8 1.37 -3.46 -33.01
C SER A 8 2.17 -4.19 -31.94
N LEU A 9 3.47 -4.34 -32.19
CA LEU A 9 4.47 -4.80 -31.25
C LEU A 9 4.36 -3.98 -29.95
N ALA A 10 3.78 -4.57 -28.92
CA ALA A 10 3.86 -4.04 -27.56
C ALA A 10 5.31 -4.25 -27.09
N THR A 11 6.15 -3.24 -27.27
CA THR A 11 7.41 -3.13 -26.53
C THR A 11 7.06 -2.85 -25.07
N VAL A 12 6.84 -3.91 -24.30
CA VAL A 12 6.88 -3.83 -22.85
C VAL A 12 8.33 -3.58 -22.49
N ALA A 13 8.68 -2.31 -22.28
CA ALA A 13 9.90 -1.98 -21.58
C ALA A 13 9.76 -2.55 -20.16
N ALA A 14 10.33 -3.73 -19.93
CA ALA A 14 10.53 -4.23 -18.59
C ALA A 14 11.49 -3.26 -17.90
N PHE A 15 10.94 -2.38 -17.06
CA PHE A 15 11.71 -1.62 -16.09
C PHE A 15 12.34 -2.64 -15.13
N SER A 16 13.51 -3.13 -15.47
CA SER A 16 14.38 -3.87 -14.57
C SER A 16 14.91 -2.87 -13.54
N LEU A 17 14.10 -2.64 -12.50
CA LEU A 17 14.54 -2.04 -11.24
C LEU A 17 15.62 -2.96 -10.65
N THR A 18 16.88 -2.70 -10.97
CA THR A 18 18.03 -3.15 -10.17
C THR A 18 17.97 -2.44 -8.83
N ALA A 19 17.08 -2.92 -7.97
CA ALA A 19 16.98 -2.49 -6.59
C ALA A 19 18.00 -3.30 -5.76
N CYS A 20 19.25 -2.82 -5.71
CA CYS A 20 20.21 -3.23 -4.69
C CYS A 20 19.85 -2.55 -3.36
N VAL A 21 18.67 -2.85 -2.84
CA VAL A 21 18.33 -2.63 -1.43
C VAL A 21 18.18 -4.02 -0.84
N SER A 22 18.99 -4.34 0.16
CA SER A 22 19.00 -5.60 0.90
C SER A 22 17.56 -5.98 1.30
N SER A 23 16.87 -6.73 0.45
CA SER A 23 15.43 -6.90 0.54
C SER A 23 15.18 -8.11 1.42
N SER A 24 15.09 -7.88 2.73
CA SER A 24 14.37 -8.84 3.58
C SER A 24 12.98 -9.02 2.99
N THR A 25 12.58 -10.25 2.72
CA THR A 25 11.24 -10.56 2.21
C THR A 25 10.19 -9.92 3.13
N PRO A 26 9.23 -9.14 2.60
CA PRO A 26 8.18 -8.51 3.40
C PRO A 26 7.48 -9.54 4.30
N SER A 27 7.46 -9.27 5.59
CA SER A 27 6.82 -10.11 6.61
C SER A 27 6.35 -9.26 7.79
N ILE A 28 5.74 -9.90 8.80
CA ILE A 28 5.44 -9.19 10.06
C ILE A 28 6.75 -8.81 10.76
N GLU A 29 7.74 -9.71 10.78
CA GLU A 29 9.04 -9.46 11.44
C GLU A 29 9.85 -8.34 10.78
N SER A 30 9.73 -8.17 9.46
CA SER A 30 10.34 -7.03 8.78
C SER A 30 9.56 -5.75 9.04
N ALA A 31 8.21 -5.79 8.96
CA ALA A 31 7.34 -4.62 9.17
C ALA A 31 7.58 -3.92 10.52
N VAL A 32 7.76 -4.68 11.61
CA VAL A 32 8.00 -4.11 12.96
C VAL A 32 9.37 -3.44 13.11
N LYS A 33 10.28 -3.62 12.16
CA LYS A 33 11.61 -2.99 12.15
C LYS A 33 11.69 -1.80 11.21
N GLU A 34 10.66 -1.56 10.40
CA GLU A 34 10.64 -0.48 9.43
C GLU A 34 10.51 0.90 10.10
N ASP A 35 11.25 1.89 9.61
CA ASP A 35 11.01 3.29 9.94
C ASP A 35 10.00 3.89 8.96
N LEU A 36 8.72 3.89 9.35
CA LEU A 36 7.62 4.42 8.55
C LEU A 36 7.80 5.90 8.16
N LYS A 37 8.56 6.69 8.93
CA LYS A 37 8.83 8.10 8.59
C LYS A 37 9.82 8.25 7.45
N THR A 38 10.54 7.19 7.12
CA THR A 38 11.51 7.15 6.04
C THR A 38 10.94 6.36 4.85
N VAL A 39 10.56 5.09 5.06
CA VAL A 39 10.15 4.20 3.96
C VAL A 39 8.82 4.60 3.31
N CYS A 40 7.93 5.25 4.05
CA CYS A 40 6.65 5.74 3.53
C CYS A 40 6.64 7.24 3.25
N SER A 41 7.79 7.93 3.27
CA SER A 41 7.88 9.34 2.92
C SER A 41 8.19 9.49 1.42
N VAL A 42 7.32 10.17 0.68
CA VAL A 42 7.55 10.45 -0.74
C VAL A 42 8.77 11.35 -0.92
N GLU A 43 8.92 12.35 -0.04
CA GLU A 43 10.08 13.26 -0.04
C GLU A 43 11.41 12.53 0.11
N LYS A 44 11.48 11.54 1.01
CA LYS A 44 12.74 10.84 1.32
C LYS A 44 13.01 9.64 0.41
N SER A 45 11.97 8.89 0.07
CA SER A 45 12.11 7.60 -0.62
C SER A 45 11.70 7.64 -2.08
N GLY A 46 11.01 8.68 -2.53
CA GLY A 46 10.44 8.75 -3.88
C GLY A 46 9.13 7.97 -4.00
N ILE A 47 8.20 8.48 -4.80
CA ILE A 47 6.83 7.94 -4.87
C ILE A 47 6.78 6.52 -5.41
N GLU A 48 7.66 6.17 -6.35
CA GLU A 48 7.75 4.84 -6.95
C GLU A 48 8.16 3.78 -5.92
N ASN A 49 9.12 4.11 -5.04
CA ASN A 49 9.56 3.20 -3.98
C ASN A 49 8.49 3.08 -2.88
N VAL A 50 7.83 4.19 -2.54
CA VAL A 50 6.75 4.20 -1.55
C VAL A 50 5.59 3.30 -2.00
N ILE A 51 5.15 3.42 -3.26
CA ILE A 51 4.04 2.60 -3.77
C ILE A 51 4.43 1.13 -3.96
N ALA A 52 5.67 0.84 -4.36
CA ALA A 52 6.19 -0.52 -4.43
C ALA A 52 6.23 -1.18 -3.05
N THR A 53 6.69 -0.45 -2.03
CA THR A 53 6.70 -0.89 -0.63
C THR A 53 5.29 -1.14 -0.12
N ALA A 54 4.35 -0.23 -0.42
CA ALA A 54 2.94 -0.39 -0.08
C ALA A 54 2.38 -1.69 -0.66
N LYS A 55 2.62 -1.97 -1.95
CA LYS A 55 2.14 -3.18 -2.63
C LYS A 55 2.69 -4.45 -2.00
N GLN A 56 3.99 -4.49 -1.78
CA GLN A 56 4.69 -5.63 -1.19
C GLN A 56 4.14 -6.00 0.20
N TYR A 57 4.03 -5.02 1.10
CA TYR A 57 3.51 -5.25 2.44
C TYR A 57 1.99 -5.49 2.44
N ASN A 58 1.24 -4.88 1.52
CA ASN A 58 -0.21 -5.09 1.43
C ASN A 58 -0.56 -6.51 0.99
N GLU A 59 0.23 -7.15 0.13
CA GLU A 59 0.05 -8.57 -0.20
C GLU A 59 0.22 -9.48 1.02
N VAL A 60 1.20 -9.18 1.89
CA VAL A 60 1.35 -9.91 3.17
C VAL A 60 0.16 -9.66 4.09
N ALA A 61 -0.32 -8.42 4.17
CA ALA A 61 -1.49 -8.07 4.96
C ALA A 61 -2.75 -8.79 4.45
N LYS A 62 -2.98 -8.82 3.14
CA LYS A 62 -4.09 -9.55 2.49
C LYS A 62 -4.04 -11.04 2.76
N ALA A 63 -2.87 -11.67 2.59
CA ALA A 63 -2.68 -13.10 2.86
C ALA A 63 -2.99 -13.48 4.31
N LYS A 64 -2.90 -12.51 5.23
CA LYS A 64 -3.22 -12.67 6.65
C LYS A 64 -4.60 -12.12 7.04
N HIS A 65 -5.40 -11.66 6.08
CA HIS A 65 -6.70 -11.01 6.30
C HIS A 65 -6.65 -9.74 7.17
N LEU A 66 -5.54 -9.01 7.09
CA LEU A 66 -5.27 -7.77 7.85
C LEU A 66 -5.32 -6.51 6.98
N GLU A 67 -5.71 -6.63 5.71
CA GLU A 67 -5.75 -5.49 4.80
C GLU A 67 -6.58 -4.33 5.38
N PHE A 68 -5.98 -3.15 5.39
CA PHE A 68 -6.63 -1.97 5.93
C PHE A 68 -7.82 -1.55 5.07
N ARG A 69 -8.92 -1.22 5.73
CA ARG A 69 -10.17 -0.76 5.10
C ARG A 69 -10.64 0.51 5.76
N ARG A 70 -10.95 1.55 4.97
CA ARG A 70 -11.47 2.80 5.50
C ARG A 70 -12.48 3.42 4.54
N LEU A 71 -13.65 3.79 5.07
CA LEU A 71 -14.73 4.43 4.31
C LEU A 71 -15.08 3.66 3.04
N ASP A 72 -15.26 2.35 3.18
CA ASP A 72 -15.59 1.43 2.08
C ASP A 72 -14.53 1.30 0.97
N VAL A 73 -13.27 1.68 1.23
CA VAL A 73 -12.15 1.52 0.29
C VAL A 73 -11.10 0.58 0.89
N ASN A 74 -10.65 -0.42 0.11
CA ASN A 74 -9.52 -1.27 0.50
C ASN A 74 -8.20 -0.57 0.19
N ASN A 75 -7.16 -0.90 0.95
CA ASN A 75 -5.83 -0.40 0.62
C ASN A 75 -5.36 -0.81 -0.78
N SER A 76 -5.76 -1.99 -1.28
CA SER A 76 -5.52 -2.39 -2.69
C SER A 76 -6.09 -1.39 -3.70
N ASP A 77 -7.32 -0.93 -3.50
CA ASP A 77 -7.98 0.02 -4.41
C ASP A 77 -7.31 1.40 -4.37
N LEU A 78 -6.81 1.80 -3.19
CA LEU A 78 -5.99 3.00 -3.04
C LEU A 78 -4.65 2.86 -3.78
N ILE A 79 -3.97 1.72 -3.63
CA ILE A 79 -2.69 1.44 -4.32
C ILE A 79 -2.88 1.50 -5.84
N ILE A 80 -3.91 0.84 -6.37
CA ILE A 80 -4.23 0.84 -7.80
C ILE A 80 -4.48 2.27 -8.30
N SER A 81 -5.25 3.06 -7.55
CA SER A 81 -5.53 4.44 -7.94
C SER A 81 -4.27 5.31 -7.95
N VAL A 82 -3.33 5.09 -7.01
CA VAL A 82 -2.03 5.77 -7.00
C VAL A 82 -1.14 5.33 -8.16
N GLU A 83 -1.05 4.03 -8.45
CA GLU A 83 -0.29 3.51 -9.59
C GLU A 83 -0.76 4.14 -10.91
N GLU A 84 -2.08 4.27 -11.11
CA GLU A 84 -2.64 4.93 -12.30
C GLU A 84 -2.37 6.44 -12.30
N ALA A 85 -2.42 7.11 -11.15
CA ALA A 85 -2.10 8.53 -11.05
C ALA A 85 -0.61 8.81 -11.35
N ILE A 86 0.31 7.96 -10.89
CA ILE A 86 1.73 8.06 -11.24
C ILE A 86 1.91 7.90 -12.76
N LYS A 87 1.26 6.90 -13.36
CA LYS A 87 1.34 6.63 -14.80
C LYS A 87 0.78 7.78 -15.66
N THR A 88 -0.29 8.42 -15.21
CA THR A 88 -0.98 9.49 -15.94
C THR A 88 -0.49 10.90 -15.58
N GLY A 89 0.33 11.04 -14.53
CA GLY A 89 0.73 12.34 -13.99
C GLY A 89 -0.39 13.08 -13.24
N ALA A 90 -1.43 12.37 -12.80
CA ALA A 90 -2.53 12.98 -12.06
C ALA A 90 -2.06 13.43 -10.67
N LYS A 91 -2.50 14.62 -10.25
CA LYS A 91 -2.17 15.20 -8.93
C LYS A 91 -3.10 14.74 -7.81
N GLU A 92 -4.23 14.15 -8.18
CA GLU A 92 -5.22 13.63 -7.25
C GLU A 92 -5.62 12.20 -7.62
N VAL A 93 -5.90 11.41 -6.60
CA VAL A 93 -6.47 10.08 -6.72
C VAL A 93 -7.90 10.06 -6.19
N ASN A 94 -8.72 9.19 -6.77
CA ASN A 94 -10.06 8.91 -6.29
C ASN A 94 -10.35 7.40 -6.42
N PRO A 95 -9.97 6.58 -5.42
CA PRO A 95 -10.15 5.15 -5.48
C PRO A 95 -11.64 4.79 -5.45
N ASN A 96 -12.00 3.64 -6.03
CA ASN A 96 -13.36 3.13 -5.96
C ASN A 96 -13.65 2.52 -4.58
N ASP A 97 -14.90 2.61 -4.16
CA ASP A 97 -15.45 1.92 -3.01
C ASP A 97 -15.77 0.44 -3.32
N PHE A 98 -16.19 -0.32 -2.31
CA PHE A 98 -16.58 -1.72 -2.46
C PHE A 98 -17.74 -1.95 -3.44
N LYS A 99 -18.48 -0.91 -3.83
CA LYS A 99 -19.59 -0.95 -4.79
C LYS A 99 -19.16 -0.47 -6.18
N GLY A 100 -17.86 -0.24 -6.39
CA GLY A 100 -17.29 0.24 -7.66
C GLY A 100 -17.56 1.72 -7.94
N LYS A 101 -18.03 2.49 -6.95
CA LYS A 101 -18.27 3.93 -7.10
C LYS A 101 -17.03 4.70 -6.64
N PRO A 102 -16.67 5.81 -7.29
CA PRO A 102 -15.57 6.64 -6.80
C PRO A 102 -15.83 7.12 -5.37
N SER A 103 -14.79 7.11 -4.54
CA SER A 103 -14.85 7.65 -3.19
C SER A 103 -15.30 9.11 -3.20
N LYS A 104 -15.95 9.53 -2.12
CA LYS A 104 -16.28 10.94 -1.90
C LYS A 104 -15.03 11.77 -1.57
N THR A 105 -13.93 11.11 -1.23
CA THR A 105 -12.69 11.77 -0.82
C THR A 105 -11.64 11.64 -1.91
N LYS A 106 -11.23 12.78 -2.46
CA LYS A 106 -10.04 12.88 -3.29
C LYS A 106 -8.83 13.16 -2.41
N LEU A 107 -7.68 12.62 -2.80
CA LEU A 107 -6.42 12.78 -2.08
C LEU A 107 -5.36 13.21 -3.06
N ALA A 108 -4.44 14.07 -2.62
CA ALA A 108 -3.23 14.33 -3.40
C ALA A 108 -2.46 13.01 -3.61
N THR A 109 -1.91 12.81 -4.80
CA THR A 109 -1.27 11.54 -5.20
C THR A 109 -0.14 11.14 -4.24
N ASP A 110 0.74 12.08 -3.89
CA ASP A 110 1.84 11.83 -2.95
C ASP A 110 1.31 11.40 -1.58
N TYR A 111 0.33 12.14 -1.06
CA TYR A 111 -0.29 11.83 0.23
C TYR A 111 -0.98 10.47 0.23
N ALA A 112 -1.63 10.10 -0.89
CA ALA A 112 -2.24 8.80 -1.06
C ALA A 112 -1.20 7.67 -1.10
N ALA A 113 -0.05 7.88 -1.74
CA ALA A 113 1.07 6.93 -1.74
C ALA A 113 1.61 6.71 -0.32
N GLU A 114 1.91 7.78 0.42
CA GLU A 114 2.39 7.70 1.81
C GLU A 114 1.37 6.97 2.70
N ARG A 115 0.09 7.31 2.54
CA ARG A 115 -1.00 6.67 3.28
C ARG A 115 -1.10 5.18 2.96
N ALA A 116 -1.03 4.80 1.69
CA ALA A 116 -1.12 3.41 1.27
C ALA A 116 0.02 2.56 1.86
N CYS A 117 1.24 3.11 1.86
CA CYS A 117 2.41 2.49 2.49
C CYS A 117 2.22 2.32 4.00
N ARG A 118 1.79 3.38 4.69
CA ARG A 118 1.54 3.32 6.13
C ARG A 118 0.45 2.30 6.48
N PHE A 119 -0.64 2.25 5.72
CA PHE A 119 -1.69 1.28 5.95
C PHE A 119 -1.19 -0.17 5.79
N ALA A 120 -0.38 -0.44 4.76
CA ALA A 120 0.18 -1.77 4.53
C ALA A 120 1.09 -2.23 5.68
N ILE A 121 2.02 -1.37 6.12
CA ILE A 121 3.00 -1.73 7.17
C ILE A 121 2.33 -1.73 8.56
N SER A 122 1.54 -0.70 8.89
CA SER A 122 0.89 -0.59 10.20
C SER A 122 -0.10 -1.72 10.47
N ALA A 123 -0.77 -2.26 9.45
CA ALA A 123 -1.63 -3.44 9.63
C ALA A 123 -0.85 -4.65 10.19
N LEU A 124 0.39 -4.85 9.73
CA LEU A 124 1.24 -5.94 10.18
C LEU A 124 1.86 -5.66 11.55
N ILE A 125 2.26 -4.41 11.81
CA ILE A 125 2.74 -3.98 13.13
C ILE A 125 1.64 -4.20 14.18
N GLN A 126 0.41 -3.74 13.91
CA GLN A 126 -0.72 -3.91 14.83
C GLN A 126 -1.05 -5.39 15.08
N ALA A 127 -0.86 -6.26 14.09
CA ALA A 127 -1.06 -7.69 14.28
C ALA A 127 0.01 -8.35 15.17
N ASP A 128 1.23 -7.82 15.20
CA ASP A 128 2.26 -8.24 16.17
C ASP A 128 1.98 -7.67 17.56
N GLU A 129 1.68 -6.37 17.64
CA GLU A 129 1.38 -5.68 18.90
C GLU A 129 0.15 -6.28 19.60
N GLY A 130 -0.92 -6.55 18.86
CA GLY A 130 -2.16 -7.10 19.40
C GLY A 130 -1.95 -8.44 20.14
N LYS A 131 -0.99 -9.26 19.73
CA LYS A 131 -0.65 -10.51 20.45
C LYS A 131 -0.04 -10.25 21.82
N LYS A 132 0.65 -9.11 21.99
CA LYS A 132 1.37 -8.73 23.20
C LYS A 132 0.50 -7.90 24.14
N THR A 133 -0.37 -7.06 23.59
CA THR A 133 -1.09 -6.03 24.34
C THR A 133 -2.56 -6.33 24.59
N TRP A 134 -3.13 -7.42 24.05
CA TRP A 134 -4.57 -7.71 24.20
C TRP A 134 -5.07 -7.73 25.65
N ARG A 135 -4.25 -8.19 26.61
CA ARG A 135 -4.61 -8.20 28.04
C ARG A 135 -4.80 -6.81 28.62
N LEU A 136 -4.04 -5.82 28.11
CA LEU A 136 -4.20 -4.41 28.48
C LEU A 136 -5.51 -3.82 27.94
N SER A 137 -6.10 -4.45 26.92
CA SER A 137 -7.37 -4.04 26.32
C SER A 137 -8.60 -4.70 26.97
N VAL A 138 -8.41 -5.61 27.93
CA VAL A 138 -9.51 -6.23 28.71
C VAL A 138 -9.74 -5.43 29.99
N PRO A 139 -10.93 -4.83 30.20
CA PRO A 139 -11.25 -4.17 31.47
C PRO A 139 -11.12 -5.13 32.65
N GLY A 140 -10.22 -4.82 33.59
CA GLY A 140 -9.99 -5.60 34.82
C GLY A 140 -8.74 -6.50 34.82
N ASP A 141 -8.14 -6.80 33.66
CA ASP A 141 -7.06 -7.81 33.54
C ASP A 141 -5.66 -7.22 33.27
N GLY A 142 -5.53 -5.90 33.06
CA GLY A 142 -4.29 -5.31 32.56
C GLY A 142 -3.81 -4.00 33.19
N PHE A 143 -4.71 -3.15 33.70
CA PHE A 143 -4.32 -1.93 34.41
C PHE A 143 -4.54 -2.12 35.91
N LYS A 144 -3.44 -2.13 36.67
CA LYS A 144 -3.50 -1.79 38.10
C LYS A 144 -3.44 -0.26 38.18
N TYR A 145 -4.56 0.34 38.54
CA TYR A 145 -4.63 1.77 38.89
C TYR A 145 -3.91 2.02 40.22
#